data_AF-A0A6I3X3H7-F1
#
_entry.id   AF-A0A6I3X3H7-F1
#
_cell.length_a   1.000
_cell.length_b   1.000
_cell.length_c   1.000
_cell.angle_alpha   90.00
_cell.angle_beta   90.00
_cell.angle_gamma   90.00
#
_symmetry.space_group_name_H-M   'P 1'
#
loop_
_entity.id
_entity.type
_entity.pdbx_description
1 polymer ?
#
loop_
_entity_poly.entity_id
_entity_poly.type
_entity_poly.pdbx_seq_one_letter_code
_entity_poly.pdbx_strand_id
1 'polypeptide(L)'
;MRITTRMIWSMWAGVVVLVAVTYARIPPAELYHVSRSGLAGGLGRALVYLDFPMALVAALLLAVTYHSLTWRWKRPLAIISLILCVTVAIPGMVDEDNLDARLINVLPALGVGIALMLTWSSPWVGARVTRAGLALATCLAVVSLPWIAAETGFSLPRGLFMTSDLVHEPGEIGLVPAVHLGDHHGLGSALLILTALAVWATPRGLPRTVGRRVTQAFAALLLAYGVVNMVQDFWGEQIADRGWTDWSIPDASVPEATLIWGIILIAAAAVYWLPHGDSAGWGASGVSDQSSSSGISLTKSISRSTAPTSSGRSSA
;
A
#
# COMPACT_ATOMS: atom_id res chain seq x y z
N MET A 1 -6.33 1.65 -17.27
CA MET A 1 -5.53 2.48 -16.35
C MET A 1 -4.39 1.66 -15.77
N ARG A 2 -3.21 2.26 -15.53
CA ARG A 2 -2.11 1.63 -14.78
C ARG A 2 -1.89 2.40 -13.48
N ILE A 3 -1.65 1.70 -12.37
CA ILE A 3 -1.15 2.28 -11.13
C ILE A 3 0.37 2.13 -11.14
N THR A 4 1.09 3.20 -10.88
CA THR A 4 2.56 3.21 -10.84
C THR A 4 3.07 3.51 -9.44
N THR A 5 4.32 3.20 -9.16
CA THR A 5 5.00 3.58 -7.91
C THR A 5 4.86 5.08 -7.60
N ARG A 6 4.87 5.95 -8.62
CA ARG A 6 4.64 7.40 -8.43
C ARG A 6 3.23 7.72 -7.96
N MET A 7 2.22 7.07 -8.52
CA MET A 7 0.83 7.28 -8.08
C MET A 7 0.63 6.83 -6.64
N ILE A 8 1.28 5.73 -6.24
CA ILE A 8 1.29 5.27 -4.84
C ILE A 8 1.95 6.34 -3.96
N TRP A 9 3.14 6.82 -4.31
CA TRP A 9 3.78 7.92 -3.56
C TRP A 9 2.92 9.19 -3.49
N SER A 10 2.28 9.59 -4.58
CA SER A 10 1.39 10.76 -4.60
C SER A 10 0.17 10.58 -3.71
N MET A 11 -0.42 9.39 -3.68
CA MET A 11 -1.54 9.06 -2.80
C MET A 11 -1.14 9.24 -1.34
N TRP A 12 -0.04 8.62 -0.93
CA TRP A 12 0.48 8.73 0.44
C TRP A 12 0.95 10.14 0.80
N ALA A 13 1.61 10.86 -0.13
CA ALA A 13 1.98 12.25 0.08
C ALA A 13 0.74 13.15 0.29
N GLY A 14 -0.37 12.85 -0.40
CA GLY A 14 -1.64 13.51 -0.16
C GLY A 14 -2.11 13.35 1.28
N VAL A 15 -2.02 12.14 1.84
CA VAL A 15 -2.41 11.90 3.25
C VAL A 15 -1.46 12.58 4.22
N VAL A 16 -0.15 12.52 3.99
CA VAL A 16 0.83 13.27 4.83
C VAL A 16 0.50 14.76 4.87
N VAL A 17 0.08 15.34 3.74
CA VAL A 17 -0.36 16.74 3.68
C VAL A 17 -1.68 16.94 4.45
N LEU A 18 -2.64 16.03 4.32
CA LEU A 18 -3.90 16.09 5.08
C LEU A 18 -3.65 16.05 6.58
N VAL A 19 -2.85 15.08 7.06
CA VAL A 19 -2.39 15.00 8.46
C VAL A 19 -1.79 16.36 8.88
N ALA A 20 -0.83 16.89 8.11
CA ALA A 20 -0.18 18.15 8.44
C ALA A 20 -1.19 19.32 8.54
N VAL A 21 -2.15 19.41 7.62
CA VAL A 21 -3.15 20.48 7.58
C VAL A 21 -4.15 20.34 8.73
N THR A 22 -4.64 19.12 8.97
CA THR A 22 -5.64 18.83 10.01
C THR A 22 -5.08 19.08 11.40
N TYR A 23 -3.89 18.56 11.69
CA TYR A 23 -3.23 18.79 12.99
C TYR A 23 -2.68 20.22 13.16
N ALA A 24 -2.55 20.98 12.06
CA ALA A 24 -2.24 22.41 12.16
C ALA A 24 -3.48 23.28 12.44
N ARG A 25 -4.66 22.87 11.98
CA ARG A 25 -5.87 23.70 12.03
C ARG A 25 -6.76 23.42 13.24
N ILE A 26 -6.79 22.18 13.72
CA ILE A 26 -7.69 21.74 14.79
C ILE A 26 -7.01 21.92 16.16
N PRO A 27 -7.74 22.39 17.20
CA PRO A 27 -7.23 22.42 18.57
C PRO A 27 -6.79 21.03 19.04
N PRO A 28 -5.64 20.88 19.72
CA PRO A 28 -5.16 19.58 20.20
C PRO A 28 -6.13 18.82 21.10
N ALA A 29 -6.99 19.54 21.84
CA ALA A 29 -8.02 18.94 22.69
C ALA A 29 -9.14 18.21 21.92
N GLU A 30 -9.24 18.41 20.60
CA GLU A 30 -10.18 17.72 19.72
C GLU A 30 -9.50 16.60 18.90
N LEU A 31 -8.19 16.43 19.07
CA LEU A 31 -7.36 15.47 18.33
C LEU A 31 -6.85 14.38 19.26
N TYR A 32 -6.62 13.20 18.71
CA TYR A 32 -6.17 12.04 19.48
C TYR A 32 -4.70 12.16 19.88
N HIS A 33 -4.44 12.12 21.20
CA HIS A 33 -3.14 12.00 21.86
C HIS A 33 -2.03 12.93 21.33
N VAL A 34 -2.36 14.21 21.12
CA VAL A 34 -1.39 15.25 20.75
C VAL A 34 -1.50 16.48 21.65
N SER A 35 -0.38 17.18 21.88
CA SER A 35 -0.38 18.39 22.71
C SER A 35 -0.06 19.68 21.94
N ARG A 36 0.53 19.55 20.75
CA ARG A 36 1.00 20.68 19.93
C ARG A 36 -0.05 21.14 18.93
N SER A 37 -0.19 22.46 18.79
CA SER A 37 -1.11 23.11 17.84
C SER A 37 -0.36 23.79 16.69
N GLY A 38 -1.12 24.26 15.69
CA GLY A 38 -0.58 25.08 14.60
C GLY A 38 0.43 24.32 13.73
N LEU A 39 1.27 25.06 13.01
CA LEU A 39 2.24 24.45 12.09
C LEU A 39 3.18 23.45 12.78
N ALA A 40 3.52 23.67 14.06
CA ALA A 40 4.35 22.75 14.84
C ALA A 40 3.63 21.42 15.10
N GLY A 41 2.35 21.45 15.49
CA GLY A 41 1.53 20.25 15.63
C GLY A 41 1.35 19.49 14.32
N GLY A 42 1.02 20.21 13.25
CA GLY A 42 0.87 19.67 11.91
C GLY A 42 2.12 18.96 11.39
N LEU A 43 3.26 19.65 11.37
CA LEU A 43 4.53 19.06 10.91
C LEU A 43 5.01 17.95 11.86
N GLY A 44 4.71 18.07 13.16
CA GLY A 44 4.98 17.03 14.14
C GLY A 44 4.24 15.74 13.81
N ARG A 45 2.92 15.78 13.61
CA ARG A 45 2.19 14.55 13.25
C ARG A 45 2.50 14.04 11.87
N ALA A 46 2.77 14.92 10.90
CA ALA A 46 3.28 14.48 9.61
C ALA A 46 4.61 13.72 9.75
N LEU A 47 5.51 14.16 10.63
CA LEU A 47 6.75 13.43 10.93
C LEU A 47 6.45 12.04 11.51
N VAL A 48 5.59 11.94 12.52
CA VAL A 48 5.21 10.64 13.13
C VAL A 48 4.49 9.73 12.11
N TYR A 49 3.68 10.30 11.21
CA TYR A 49 3.02 9.54 10.15
C TYR A 49 4.01 8.96 9.12
N LEU A 50 5.16 9.62 8.91
CA LEU A 50 6.24 9.08 8.07
C LEU A 50 6.85 7.81 8.67
N ASP A 51 6.73 7.61 9.98
CA ASP A 51 7.21 6.41 10.66
C ASP A 51 6.27 5.26 10.37
N PHE A 52 5.01 5.38 10.79
CA PHE A 52 4.00 4.35 10.58
C PHE A 52 2.71 4.98 10.01
N PRO A 53 2.15 4.42 8.92
CA PRO A 53 2.58 3.21 8.19
C PRO A 53 3.63 3.46 7.10
N MET A 54 4.08 4.70 6.90
CA MET A 54 4.84 5.09 5.71
C MET A 54 6.22 4.44 5.57
N ALA A 55 6.93 4.12 6.67
CA ALA A 55 8.20 3.41 6.57
C ALA A 55 8.04 2.00 5.97
N LEU A 56 6.92 1.33 6.25
CA LEU A 56 6.60 0.01 5.68
C LEU A 56 6.34 0.11 4.17
N VAL A 57 5.58 1.13 3.76
CA VAL A 57 5.30 1.44 2.36
C VAL A 57 6.59 1.76 1.61
N ALA A 58 7.44 2.62 2.19
CA ALA A 58 8.72 3.00 1.63
C ALA A 58 9.63 1.78 1.42
N ALA A 59 9.74 0.91 2.41
CA ALA A 59 10.49 -0.34 2.33
C ALA A 59 9.97 -1.24 1.19
N LEU A 60 8.65 -1.38 1.03
CA LEU A 60 8.05 -2.19 -0.01
C LEU A 60 8.33 -1.63 -1.41
N LEU A 61 8.12 -0.33 -1.62
CA LEU A 61 8.34 0.34 -2.91
C LEU A 61 9.83 0.38 -3.29
N LEU A 62 10.71 0.52 -2.31
CA LEU A 62 12.15 0.42 -2.50
C LEU A 62 12.54 -0.99 -2.94
N ALA A 63 11.98 -2.03 -2.32
CA ALA A 63 12.25 -3.42 -2.72
C ALA A 63 11.83 -3.70 -4.18
N VAL A 64 10.70 -3.13 -4.64
CA VAL A 64 10.25 -3.24 -6.04
C VAL A 64 11.23 -2.59 -7.02
N THR A 65 11.81 -1.44 -6.65
CA THR A 65 12.69 -0.67 -7.55
C THR A 65 14.17 -1.03 -7.41
N TYR A 66 14.56 -1.80 -6.39
CA TYR A 66 15.95 -2.10 -6.05
C TYR A 66 16.76 -2.66 -7.23
N HIS A 67 16.17 -3.57 -8.02
CA HIS A 67 16.85 -4.17 -9.18
C HIS A 67 17.22 -3.14 -10.26
N SER A 68 16.44 -2.06 -10.37
CA SER A 68 16.63 -1.01 -11.37
C SER A 68 17.67 0.03 -10.97
N LEU A 69 18.24 -0.08 -9.75
CA LEU A 69 19.31 0.78 -9.28
C LEU A 69 20.65 0.40 -9.95
N THR A 70 21.00 1.16 -10.99
CA THR A 70 22.20 0.96 -11.82
C THR A 70 23.47 1.59 -11.24
N TRP A 71 23.33 2.67 -10.47
CA TRP A 71 24.47 3.40 -9.91
C TRP A 71 25.03 2.74 -8.65
N ARG A 72 26.36 2.60 -8.57
CA ARG A 72 27.08 1.93 -7.47
C ARG A 72 26.73 2.44 -6.06
N TRP A 73 26.42 3.73 -5.90
CA TRP A 73 26.07 4.33 -4.61
C TRP A 73 24.58 4.17 -4.24
N LYS A 74 23.69 3.94 -5.22
CA LYS A 74 22.25 3.81 -4.95
C LYS A 74 21.90 2.55 -4.16
N ARG A 75 22.63 1.45 -4.38
CA ARG A 75 22.41 0.17 -3.67
C ARG A 75 22.76 0.23 -2.18
N PRO A 76 23.96 0.68 -1.76
CA PRO A 76 24.23 0.85 -0.34
C PRO A 76 23.28 1.87 0.29
N LEU A 77 22.93 2.94 -0.42
CA LEU A 77 21.95 3.91 0.08
C LEU A 77 20.54 3.31 0.24
N ALA A 78 20.13 2.40 -0.63
CA ALA A 78 18.87 1.65 -0.48
C ALA A 78 18.89 0.75 0.76
N ILE A 79 20.03 0.11 1.06
CA ILE A 79 20.19 -0.70 2.27
C ILE A 79 20.10 0.19 3.52
N ILE A 80 20.76 1.35 3.53
CA ILE A 80 20.67 2.33 4.62
C ILE A 80 19.21 2.79 4.81
N SER A 81 18.52 3.13 3.72
CA SER A 81 17.11 3.51 3.75
C SER A 81 16.22 2.42 4.33
N LEU A 82 16.45 1.15 3.97
CA LEU A 82 15.72 0.02 4.53
C LEU A 82 15.98 -0.13 6.03
N ILE A 83 17.24 -0.05 6.47
CA ILE A 83 17.62 -0.12 7.89
C ILE A 83 16.90 1.00 8.67
N LEU A 84 16.93 2.23 8.15
CA LEU A 84 16.24 3.37 8.76
C LEU A 84 14.72 3.14 8.82
N CYS A 85 14.09 2.66 7.76
CA CYS A 85 12.64 2.37 7.77
C CYS A 85 12.27 1.31 8.80
N VAL A 86 13.08 0.25 8.96
CA VAL A 86 12.83 -0.84 9.91
C VAL A 86 12.86 -0.38 11.36
N THR A 87 13.48 0.78 11.66
CA THR A 87 13.46 1.34 13.02
C THR A 87 12.04 1.65 13.53
N VAL A 88 11.02 1.74 12.65
CA VAL A 88 9.60 1.85 13.05
C VAL A 88 9.17 0.72 13.99
N ALA A 89 9.76 -0.48 13.86
CA ALA A 89 9.44 -1.63 14.70
C ALA A 89 10.16 -1.61 16.06
N ILE A 90 10.98 -0.59 16.36
CA ILE A 90 11.60 -0.43 17.67
C ILE A 90 10.52 0.07 18.65
N PRO A 91 10.34 -0.59 19.81
CA PRO A 91 9.38 -0.14 20.82
C PRO A 91 9.58 1.33 21.20
N GLY A 92 8.49 2.08 21.25
CA GLY A 92 8.52 3.51 21.55
C GLY A 92 8.95 4.41 20.37
N MET A 93 9.05 3.89 19.14
CA MET A 93 9.19 4.75 17.96
C MET A 93 7.88 5.52 17.73
N VAL A 94 6.79 4.77 17.59
CA VAL A 94 5.41 5.26 17.64
C VAL A 94 4.81 4.83 18.97
N ASP A 95 4.09 5.74 19.61
CA ASP A 95 3.53 5.58 20.94
C ASP A 95 2.10 6.11 20.86
N GLU A 96 1.13 5.21 20.89
CA GLU A 96 -0.28 5.56 20.66
C GLU A 96 -0.83 6.47 21.75
N ASP A 97 -0.30 6.38 22.97
CA ASP A 97 -0.65 7.25 24.10
C ASP A 97 -0.03 8.65 23.98
N ASN A 98 0.94 8.84 23.07
CA ASN A 98 1.60 10.12 22.84
C ASN A 98 2.16 10.23 21.42
N LEU A 99 1.37 10.84 20.55
CA LEU A 99 1.68 10.99 19.15
C LEU A 99 2.45 12.28 18.84
N ASP A 100 2.93 13.03 19.84
CA ASP A 100 3.79 14.17 19.59
C ASP A 100 5.15 13.73 18.99
N ALA A 101 5.64 14.50 18.02
CA ALA A 101 6.93 14.21 17.40
C ALA A 101 8.10 14.28 18.39
N ARG A 102 8.96 13.27 18.30
CA ARG A 102 10.22 13.12 19.03
C ARG A 102 11.38 13.06 18.04
N LEU A 103 12.59 13.32 18.52
CA LEU A 103 13.80 13.25 17.66
C LEU A 103 14.03 11.86 17.07
N ILE A 104 13.57 10.80 17.75
CA ILE A 104 13.72 9.43 17.27
C ILE A 104 12.94 9.19 15.96
N ASN A 105 11.83 9.89 15.75
CA ASN A 105 11.00 9.80 14.53
C ASN A 105 11.74 10.29 13.27
N VAL A 106 12.83 11.05 13.42
CA VAL A 106 13.65 11.47 12.28
C VAL A 106 14.29 10.27 11.57
N LEU A 107 14.57 9.17 12.28
CA LEU A 107 15.23 8.00 11.71
C LEU A 107 14.40 7.33 10.59
N PRO A 108 13.18 6.84 10.84
CA PRO A 108 12.36 6.25 9.78
C PRO A 108 11.96 7.29 8.73
N ALA A 109 11.69 8.55 9.11
CA ALA A 109 11.40 9.62 8.16
C ALA A 109 12.53 9.88 7.16
N LEU A 110 13.80 9.87 7.60
CA LEU A 110 14.97 9.91 6.70
C LEU A 110 15.01 8.69 5.79
N GLY A 111 14.70 7.50 6.33
CA GLY A 111 14.54 6.27 5.56
C GLY A 111 13.53 6.42 4.42
N VAL A 112 12.35 6.97 4.71
CA VAL A 112 11.27 7.25 3.75
C VAL A 112 11.73 8.27 2.71
N GLY A 113 12.38 9.37 3.12
CA GLY A 113 12.88 10.39 2.20
C GLY A 113 13.89 9.83 1.19
N ILE A 114 14.82 9.00 1.66
CA ILE A 114 15.80 8.33 0.78
C ILE A 114 15.09 7.33 -0.16
N ALA A 115 14.14 6.53 0.36
CA ALA A 115 13.37 5.59 -0.45
C ALA A 115 12.59 6.31 -1.56
N LEU A 116 11.94 7.43 -1.24
CA LEU A 116 11.24 8.28 -2.20
C LEU A 116 12.20 8.77 -3.28
N MET A 117 13.35 9.33 -2.90
CA MET A 117 14.36 9.79 -3.87
C MET A 117 14.82 8.67 -4.81
N LEU A 118 15.13 7.49 -4.25
CA LEU A 118 15.62 6.34 -5.03
C LEU A 118 14.54 5.78 -5.97
N THR A 119 13.32 5.59 -5.47
CA THR A 119 12.18 5.10 -6.26
C THR A 119 11.76 6.10 -7.34
N TRP A 120 11.78 7.40 -7.05
CA TRP A 120 11.41 8.45 -8.01
C TRP A 120 12.43 8.61 -9.14
N SER A 121 13.71 8.36 -8.84
CA SER A 121 14.83 8.38 -9.79
C SER A 121 15.01 7.07 -10.58
N SER A 122 14.10 6.11 -10.40
CA SER A 122 14.11 4.80 -11.06
C SER A 122 12.99 4.71 -12.12
N PRO A 123 13.07 3.80 -13.09
CA PRO A 123 11.97 3.52 -14.01
C PRO A 123 10.69 3.16 -13.27
N TRP A 124 9.54 3.66 -13.73
CA TRP A 124 8.30 3.49 -12.99
C TRP A 124 7.76 2.10 -13.25
N VAL A 125 7.57 1.36 -12.17
CA VAL A 125 6.97 0.05 -12.21
C VAL A 125 5.50 0.20 -11.87
N GLY A 126 4.64 -0.55 -12.56
CA GLY A 126 3.21 -0.41 -12.37
C GLY A 126 2.39 -1.56 -12.91
N ALA A 127 1.22 -1.74 -12.31
CA ALA A 127 0.26 -2.79 -12.62
C ALA A 127 -0.93 -2.23 -13.39
N ARG A 128 -1.60 -3.07 -14.19
CA ARG A 128 -2.90 -2.73 -14.79
C ARG A 128 -3.99 -2.88 -13.73
N VAL A 129 -4.86 -1.89 -13.61
CA VAL A 129 -6.04 -1.98 -12.75
C VAL A 129 -7.09 -2.85 -13.44
N THR A 130 -7.52 -3.92 -12.77
CA THR A 130 -8.61 -4.78 -13.23
C THR A 130 -9.96 -4.23 -12.74
N ARG A 131 -11.07 -4.72 -13.30
CA ARG A 131 -12.41 -4.37 -12.80
C ARG A 131 -12.61 -4.77 -11.34
N ALA A 132 -12.13 -5.95 -10.96
CA ALA A 132 -12.15 -6.42 -9.57
C ALA A 132 -11.30 -5.53 -8.64
N GLY A 133 -10.10 -5.13 -9.09
CA GLY A 133 -9.26 -4.20 -8.33
C GLY A 133 -9.89 -2.82 -8.16
N LEU A 134 -10.57 -2.30 -9.20
CA LEU A 134 -11.33 -1.05 -9.11
C LEU A 134 -12.50 -1.19 -8.13
N ALA A 135 -13.29 -2.27 -8.24
CA ALA A 135 -14.41 -2.53 -7.33
C ALA A 135 -13.94 -2.62 -5.87
N LEU A 136 -12.84 -3.33 -5.62
CA LEU A 136 -12.25 -3.42 -4.28
C LEU A 136 -11.79 -2.05 -3.78
N ALA A 137 -11.10 -1.25 -4.61
CA ALA A 137 -10.69 0.09 -4.23
C ALA A 137 -11.88 1.01 -3.91
N THR A 138 -12.99 0.88 -4.66
CA THR A 138 -14.24 1.58 -4.36
C THR A 138 -14.84 1.12 -3.04
N CYS A 139 -14.90 -0.19 -2.78
CA CYS A 139 -15.39 -0.71 -1.50
C CYS A 139 -14.56 -0.21 -0.32
N LEU A 140 -13.23 -0.25 -0.42
CA LEU A 140 -12.33 0.28 0.59
C LEU A 140 -12.57 1.77 0.81
N ALA A 141 -12.69 2.56 -0.26
CA ALA A 141 -12.99 4.00 -0.14
C ALA A 141 -14.33 4.28 0.56
N VAL A 142 -15.37 3.47 0.31
CA VAL A 142 -16.66 3.59 0.99
C VAL A 142 -16.56 3.23 2.47
N VAL A 143 -15.88 2.14 2.81
CA VAL A 143 -15.65 1.72 4.20
C VAL A 143 -14.83 2.75 4.96
N SER A 144 -13.85 3.39 4.30
CA SER A 144 -12.98 4.41 4.90
C SER A 144 -13.58 5.81 4.96
N LEU A 145 -14.82 6.03 4.54
CA LEU A 145 -15.47 7.35 4.62
C LEU A 145 -15.41 8.00 6.03
N PRO A 146 -15.69 7.30 7.15
CA PRO A 146 -15.53 7.88 8.49
C PRO A 146 -14.11 8.38 8.75
N TRP A 147 -13.09 7.56 8.45
CA TRP A 147 -11.69 7.93 8.63
C TRP A 147 -11.24 9.05 7.69
N ILE A 148 -11.71 9.07 6.44
CA ILE A 148 -11.43 10.17 5.50
C ILE A 148 -12.01 11.48 6.03
N ALA A 149 -13.22 11.44 6.61
CA ALA A 149 -13.80 12.61 7.24
C ALA A 149 -12.95 13.06 8.44
N ALA A 150 -12.62 12.15 9.35
CA ALA A 150 -11.79 12.44 10.53
C ALA A 150 -10.41 13.00 10.15
N GLU A 151 -9.74 12.42 9.17
CA GLU A 151 -8.42 12.83 8.65
C GLU A 151 -8.47 14.22 8.00
N THR A 152 -9.61 14.60 7.43
CA THR A 152 -9.84 15.96 6.91
C THR A 152 -10.36 16.91 8.00
N GLY A 153 -10.59 16.40 9.21
CA GLY A 153 -11.01 17.13 10.39
C GLY A 153 -12.50 17.45 10.43
N PHE A 154 -13.32 16.58 9.85
CA PHE A 154 -14.77 16.67 9.85
C PHE A 154 -15.39 15.38 10.38
N SER A 155 -16.57 15.48 10.99
CA SER A 155 -17.40 14.31 11.27
C SER A 155 -18.49 14.18 10.20
N LEU A 156 -18.85 12.96 9.85
CA LEU A 156 -20.05 12.70 9.06
C LEU A 156 -21.30 12.92 9.92
N PRO A 157 -22.44 13.30 9.32
CA PRO A 157 -23.70 13.35 10.04
C PRO A 157 -24.09 11.96 10.52
N ARG A 158 -24.80 11.92 11.65
CA ARG A 158 -25.38 10.69 12.21
C ARG A 158 -26.14 9.89 11.15
N GLY A 159 -26.00 8.58 11.20
CA GLY A 159 -26.75 7.66 10.34
C GLY A 159 -26.01 6.36 10.14
N LEU A 160 -25.44 6.19 8.94
CA LEU A 160 -24.72 4.96 8.61
C LEU A 160 -23.45 4.80 9.45
N PHE A 161 -22.70 5.88 9.67
CA PHE A 161 -21.46 5.90 10.44
C PHE A 161 -21.63 6.67 11.75
N MET A 162 -20.86 6.29 12.78
CA MET A 162 -20.93 6.82 14.14
C MET A 162 -19.97 7.99 14.41
N THR A 163 -19.47 8.66 13.39
CA THR A 163 -18.35 9.61 13.51
C THR A 163 -18.49 10.73 14.55
N SER A 164 -19.72 11.15 14.87
CA SER A 164 -19.97 12.22 15.86
C SER A 164 -20.71 11.71 17.11
N ASP A 165 -20.93 10.41 17.22
CA ASP A 165 -21.62 9.82 18.35
C ASP A 165 -20.67 9.72 19.54
N LEU A 166 -21.17 10.06 20.72
CA LEU A 166 -20.38 10.07 21.94
C LEU A 166 -20.47 8.70 22.61
N VAL A 167 -19.33 8.08 22.86
CA VAL A 167 -19.21 6.72 23.39
C VAL A 167 -18.21 6.67 24.54
N HIS A 168 -18.30 5.61 25.33
CA HIS A 168 -17.27 5.31 26.34
C HIS A 168 -16.24 4.41 25.69
N GLU A 169 -15.05 4.94 25.47
CA GLU A 169 -13.93 4.18 24.92
C GLU A 169 -13.01 3.69 26.05
N PRO A 170 -12.58 2.42 26.05
CA PRO A 170 -11.64 1.92 27.05
C PRO A 170 -10.31 2.68 27.02
N GLY A 171 -9.90 3.22 28.18
CA GLY A 171 -8.65 4.00 28.30
C GLY A 171 -8.88 5.53 28.25
N GLU A 172 -10.03 5.96 27.73
CA GLU A 172 -10.38 7.38 27.63
C GLU A 172 -11.13 7.90 28.87
N ILE A 173 -10.90 9.17 29.20
CA ILE A 173 -11.59 9.84 30.30
C ILE A 173 -12.87 10.49 29.78
N GLY A 174 -14.01 9.88 30.11
CA GLY A 174 -15.33 10.43 29.82
C GLY A 174 -15.91 9.94 28.49
N LEU A 175 -16.71 10.78 27.85
CA LEU A 175 -17.31 10.48 26.56
C LEU A 175 -16.50 11.12 25.44
N VAL A 176 -16.10 10.31 24.46
CA VAL A 176 -15.34 10.73 23.28
C VAL A 176 -16.14 10.44 22.01
N PRO A 177 -15.90 11.15 20.90
CA PRO A 177 -16.45 10.76 19.61
C PRO A 177 -16.01 9.35 19.23
N ALA A 178 -16.92 8.50 18.75
CA ALA A 178 -16.61 7.12 18.33
C ALA A 178 -15.62 7.05 17.15
N VAL A 179 -15.45 8.15 16.42
CA VAL A 179 -14.33 8.35 15.50
C VAL A 179 -13.74 9.71 15.82
N HIS A 180 -12.63 9.73 16.55
CA HIS A 180 -11.96 10.99 16.91
C HIS A 180 -11.46 11.73 15.67
N LEU A 181 -11.18 13.03 15.75
CA LEU A 181 -10.60 13.75 14.61
C LEU A 181 -9.10 13.44 14.48
N GLY A 182 -8.58 13.50 13.25
CA GLY A 182 -7.18 13.27 12.95
C GLY A 182 -6.90 11.95 12.25
N ASP A 183 -5.66 11.46 12.44
CA ASP A 183 -5.12 10.27 11.79
C ASP A 183 -5.74 9.01 12.35
N HIS A 184 -6.13 8.10 11.45
CA HIS A 184 -6.80 6.85 11.78
C HIS A 184 -6.10 5.67 11.12
N HIS A 185 -5.84 4.63 11.91
CA HIS A 185 -5.16 3.44 11.43
C HIS A 185 -5.97 2.70 10.35
N GLY A 186 -7.30 2.80 10.34
CA GLY A 186 -8.16 2.22 9.33
C GLY A 186 -7.96 2.80 7.94
N LEU A 187 -7.77 4.13 7.82
CA LEU A 187 -7.43 4.76 6.53
C LEU A 187 -6.03 4.34 6.08
N GLY A 188 -5.04 4.40 6.98
CA GLY A 188 -3.69 3.90 6.70
C GLY A 188 -3.69 2.45 6.22
N SER A 189 -4.52 1.61 6.83
CA SER A 189 -4.68 0.20 6.50
C SER A 189 -5.33 -0.03 5.13
N ALA A 190 -6.38 0.73 4.78
CA ALA A 190 -6.99 0.69 3.45
C ALA A 190 -5.98 1.04 2.34
N LEU A 191 -5.15 2.06 2.57
CA LEU A 191 -4.10 2.47 1.63
C LEU A 191 -2.95 1.45 1.56
N LEU A 192 -2.65 0.78 2.67
CA LEU A 192 -1.68 -0.30 2.73
C LEU A 192 -2.14 -1.52 1.93
N ILE A 193 -3.42 -1.90 2.04
CA ILE A 193 -4.05 -2.95 1.22
C ILE A 193 -3.91 -2.63 -0.27
N LEU A 194 -4.28 -1.41 -0.68
CA LEU A 194 -4.18 -0.96 -2.07
C LEU A 194 -2.73 -0.97 -2.57
N THR A 195 -1.79 -0.54 -1.73
CA THR A 195 -0.36 -0.54 -2.03
C THR A 195 0.17 -1.96 -2.23
N ALA A 196 -0.13 -2.87 -1.29
CA ALA A 196 0.30 -4.25 -1.34
C ALA A 196 -0.26 -4.97 -2.57
N LEU A 197 -1.54 -4.76 -2.91
CA LEU A 197 -2.16 -5.32 -4.11
C LEU A 197 -1.58 -4.75 -5.40
N ALA A 198 -1.28 -3.45 -5.46
CA ALA A 198 -0.64 -2.85 -6.62
C ALA A 198 0.77 -3.43 -6.86
N VAL A 199 1.54 -3.65 -5.79
CA VAL A 199 2.85 -4.31 -5.84
C VAL A 199 2.70 -5.78 -6.23
N TRP A 200 1.72 -6.48 -5.65
CA TRP A 200 1.41 -7.87 -5.97
C TRP A 200 1.08 -8.08 -7.45
N ALA A 201 0.33 -7.14 -8.04
CA ALA A 201 -0.07 -7.15 -9.45
C ALA A 201 1.00 -6.60 -10.42
N THR A 202 2.14 -6.13 -9.92
CA THR A 202 3.18 -5.53 -10.75
C THR A 202 3.83 -6.60 -11.66
N PRO A 203 3.97 -6.36 -12.98
CA PRO A 203 4.33 -7.40 -13.95
C PRO A 203 5.64 -8.14 -13.64
N ARG A 204 5.66 -9.42 -14.02
CA ARG A 204 6.73 -10.43 -13.85
C ARG A 204 8.07 -10.12 -14.56
N GLY A 205 8.33 -8.86 -14.92
CA GLY A 205 9.59 -8.42 -15.52
C GLY A 205 10.76 -8.39 -14.53
N LEU A 206 10.48 -8.51 -13.22
CA LEU A 206 11.51 -8.76 -12.22
C LEU A 206 12.04 -10.18 -12.39
N PRO A 207 13.36 -10.38 -12.53
CA PRO A 207 13.92 -11.72 -12.63
C PRO A 207 13.50 -12.55 -11.40
N ARG A 208 13.37 -13.88 -11.54
CA ARG A 208 13.01 -14.81 -10.47
C ARG A 208 14.14 -14.94 -9.43
N THR A 209 14.45 -13.84 -8.74
CA THR A 209 15.47 -13.74 -7.71
C THR A 209 14.87 -13.96 -6.32
N VAL A 210 15.74 -14.20 -5.34
CA VAL A 210 15.39 -14.16 -3.92
C VAL A 210 14.70 -12.84 -3.56
N GLY A 211 15.18 -11.72 -4.12
CA GLY A 211 14.57 -10.40 -3.93
C GLY A 211 13.09 -10.36 -4.30
N ARG A 212 12.69 -10.97 -5.43
CA ARG A 212 11.27 -11.05 -5.82
C ARG A 212 10.44 -11.81 -4.79
N ARG A 213 10.93 -12.95 -4.29
CA ARG A 213 10.21 -13.75 -3.28
C ARG A 213 10.06 -12.99 -1.97
N VAL A 214 11.10 -12.30 -1.52
CA VAL A 214 11.07 -11.47 -0.31
C VAL A 214 10.09 -10.30 -0.48
N THR A 215 10.12 -9.59 -1.61
CA THR A 215 9.14 -8.52 -1.89
C THR A 215 7.70 -9.04 -1.90
N GLN A 216 7.47 -10.23 -2.48
CA GLN A 216 6.15 -10.85 -2.49
C GLN A 216 5.71 -11.28 -1.08
N ALA A 217 6.58 -11.91 -0.30
CA ALA A 217 6.29 -12.25 1.09
C ALA A 217 5.97 -11.01 1.93
N PHE A 218 6.72 -9.93 1.74
CA PHE A 218 6.47 -8.68 2.44
C PHE A 218 5.16 -8.00 1.99
N ALA A 219 4.85 -8.01 0.69
CA ALA A 219 3.55 -7.53 0.20
C ALA A 219 2.38 -8.35 0.77
N ALA A 220 2.52 -9.69 0.85
CA ALA A 220 1.51 -10.56 1.43
C ALA A 220 1.31 -10.28 2.93
N LEU A 221 2.40 -10.04 3.67
CA LEU A 221 2.35 -9.62 5.07
C LEU A 221 1.61 -8.29 5.23
N LEU A 222 1.98 -7.26 4.46
CA LEU A 222 1.34 -5.94 4.54
C LEU A 222 -0.13 -5.98 4.11
N LEU A 223 -0.50 -6.86 3.18
CA LEU A 223 -1.89 -7.08 2.81
C LEU A 223 -2.68 -7.70 3.97
N ALA A 224 -2.18 -8.78 4.57
CA ALA A 224 -2.84 -9.44 5.69
C ALA A 224 -2.96 -8.50 6.90
N TYR A 225 -1.87 -7.81 7.24
CA TYR A 225 -1.82 -6.82 8.30
C TYR A 225 -2.82 -5.69 8.06
N GLY A 226 -2.82 -5.07 6.88
CA GLY A 226 -3.76 -4.01 6.54
C GLY A 226 -5.22 -4.47 6.60
N VAL A 227 -5.54 -5.71 6.17
CA VAL A 227 -6.91 -6.24 6.30
C VAL A 227 -7.32 -6.38 7.75
N VAL A 228 -6.48 -7.01 8.58
CA VAL A 228 -6.80 -7.25 10.00
C VAL A 228 -6.95 -5.92 10.73
N ASN A 229 -6.01 -4.99 10.56
CA ASN A 229 -6.01 -3.71 11.25
C ASN A 229 -7.21 -2.82 10.83
N MET A 230 -7.56 -2.81 9.54
CA MET A 230 -8.76 -2.10 9.06
C MET A 230 -10.06 -2.71 9.63
N VAL A 231 -10.12 -4.04 9.75
CA VAL A 231 -11.28 -4.73 10.33
C VAL A 231 -11.36 -4.47 11.83
N GLN A 232 -10.24 -4.47 12.55
CA GLN A 232 -10.17 -4.12 13.97
C GLN A 232 -10.72 -2.72 14.21
N ASP A 233 -10.21 -1.73 13.47
CA ASP A 233 -10.60 -0.33 13.64
C ASP A 233 -12.09 -0.12 13.35
N PHE A 234 -12.56 -0.67 12.22
CA PHE A 234 -13.99 -0.61 11.88
C PHE A 234 -14.86 -1.32 12.91
N TRP A 235 -14.38 -2.44 13.46
CA TRP A 235 -15.10 -3.19 14.48
C TRP A 235 -15.22 -2.40 15.78
N GLY A 236 -14.14 -1.77 16.25
CA GLY A 236 -14.17 -0.91 17.43
C GLY A 236 -15.18 0.22 17.25
N GLU A 237 -14.93 1.08 16.28
CA GLU A 237 -15.64 2.35 16.15
C GLU A 237 -17.08 2.24 15.63
N GLN A 238 -17.38 1.22 14.81
CA GLN A 238 -18.68 1.11 14.12
C GLN A 238 -19.57 -0.02 14.66
N ILE A 239 -19.00 -1.02 15.34
CA ILE A 239 -19.73 -2.22 15.81
C ILE A 239 -19.75 -2.28 17.34
N ALA A 240 -18.59 -2.27 17.98
CA ALA A 240 -18.48 -2.35 19.44
C ALA A 240 -19.02 -1.08 20.10
N ASP A 241 -18.57 0.09 19.65
CA ASP A 241 -19.02 1.40 20.16
C ASP A 241 -20.52 1.65 19.93
N ARG A 242 -21.10 0.99 18.93
CA ARG A 242 -22.54 0.97 18.66
C ARG A 242 -23.35 0.20 19.70
N GLY A 243 -22.68 -0.57 20.55
CA GLY A 243 -23.30 -1.50 21.49
C GLY A 243 -23.91 -2.72 20.79
N TRP A 244 -23.47 -3.08 19.58
CA TRP A 244 -23.89 -4.33 18.94
C TRP A 244 -23.22 -5.55 19.57
N THR A 245 -22.10 -5.34 20.26
CA THR A 245 -21.34 -6.36 20.96
C THR A 245 -20.51 -5.73 22.07
N ASP A 246 -20.26 -6.48 23.14
CA ASP A 246 -19.32 -6.11 24.20
C ASP A 246 -17.89 -6.62 23.93
N TRP A 247 -17.68 -7.29 22.80
CA TRP A 247 -16.40 -7.90 22.45
C TRP A 247 -15.61 -7.02 21.46
N SER A 248 -14.35 -6.73 21.79
CA SER A 248 -13.40 -6.03 20.91
C SER A 248 -12.39 -7.00 20.29
N ILE A 249 -11.97 -6.68 19.07
CA ILE A 249 -10.84 -7.36 18.43
C ILE A 249 -9.56 -6.91 19.17
N PRO A 250 -8.70 -7.84 19.61
CA PRO A 250 -7.44 -7.50 20.26
C PRO A 250 -6.56 -6.63 19.37
N ASP A 251 -5.75 -5.79 20.02
CA ASP A 251 -4.90 -4.87 19.28
C ASP A 251 -3.91 -5.57 18.35
N ALA A 252 -3.90 -5.12 17.10
CA ALA A 252 -3.03 -5.62 16.04
C ALA A 252 -1.99 -4.59 15.60
N SER A 253 -1.96 -3.37 16.15
CA SER A 253 -1.11 -2.29 15.64
C SER A 253 0.38 -2.60 15.84
N VAL A 254 0.75 -3.15 17.01
CA VAL A 254 2.14 -3.45 17.39
C VAL A 254 2.49 -4.92 17.18
N PRO A 255 3.59 -5.26 16.46
CA PRO A 255 4.09 -6.64 16.33
C PRO A 255 4.44 -7.31 17.65
N GLU A 256 3.59 -8.22 18.11
CA GLU A 256 3.78 -8.97 19.36
C GLU A 256 3.50 -10.47 19.19
N ALA A 257 3.97 -11.27 20.15
CA ALA A 257 3.73 -12.73 20.17
C ALA A 257 2.32 -13.07 20.68
N THR A 258 1.30 -12.50 20.03
CA THR A 258 -0.13 -12.64 20.37
C THR A 258 -0.88 -13.50 19.35
N LEU A 259 -2.09 -13.94 19.69
CA LEU A 259 -2.91 -14.74 18.79
C LEU A 259 -3.27 -13.98 17.50
N ILE A 260 -3.55 -12.68 17.59
CA ILE A 260 -3.92 -11.86 16.42
C ILE A 260 -2.76 -11.74 15.42
N TRP A 261 -1.52 -11.61 15.91
CA TRP A 261 -0.34 -11.67 15.04
C TRP A 261 -0.10 -13.06 14.47
N GLY A 262 -0.39 -14.12 15.22
CA GLY A 262 -0.43 -15.48 14.69
C GLY A 262 -1.38 -15.61 13.49
N ILE A 263 -2.58 -15.02 13.59
CA ILE A 263 -3.57 -14.97 12.50
C ILE A 263 -3.03 -14.17 11.30
N ILE A 264 -2.44 -12.99 11.54
CA ILE A 264 -1.83 -12.16 10.48
C ILE A 264 -0.76 -12.95 9.72
N LEU A 265 0.13 -13.66 10.42
CA LEU A 265 1.19 -14.46 9.81
C LEU A 265 0.65 -15.64 8.99
N ILE A 266 -0.38 -16.34 9.50
CA ILE A 266 -1.05 -17.43 8.77
C ILE A 266 -1.74 -16.89 7.52
N ALA A 267 -2.46 -15.77 7.63
CA ALA A 267 -3.11 -15.13 6.49
C ALA A 267 -2.09 -14.66 5.45
N ALA A 268 -0.98 -14.06 5.88
CA ALA A 268 0.12 -13.65 5.01
C ALA A 268 0.72 -14.86 4.27
N ALA A 269 0.95 -15.97 4.97
CA ALA A 269 1.42 -17.22 4.35
C ALA A 269 0.40 -17.74 3.32
N ALA A 270 -0.89 -17.76 3.65
CA ALA A 270 -1.94 -18.19 2.74
C ALA A 270 -1.97 -17.32 1.47
N VAL A 271 -1.92 -15.99 1.61
CA VAL A 271 -1.83 -15.04 0.50
C VAL A 271 -0.56 -15.29 -0.33
N TYR A 272 0.58 -15.50 0.31
CA TYR A 272 1.84 -15.77 -0.37
C TYR A 272 1.77 -17.00 -1.27
N TRP A 273 1.07 -18.04 -0.81
CA TRP A 273 0.88 -19.30 -1.55
C TRP A 273 -0.26 -19.27 -2.58
N LEU A 274 -1.07 -18.21 -2.63
CA LEU A 274 -2.11 -18.10 -3.66
C LEU A 274 -1.49 -18.18 -5.06
N PRO A 275 -2.13 -18.94 -5.98
CA PRO A 275 -1.63 -19.05 -7.35
C PRO A 275 -1.48 -17.67 -7.98
N HIS A 276 -0.25 -17.33 -8.34
CA HIS A 276 0.05 -16.11 -9.07
C HIS A 276 -0.32 -16.36 -10.53
N GLY A 277 -1.59 -16.18 -10.90
CA GLY A 277 -2.20 -16.60 -12.16
C GLY A 277 -1.29 -16.47 -13.39
N ASP A 278 -0.56 -17.55 -13.73
CA ASP A 278 0.01 -17.77 -15.06
C ASP A 278 -1.04 -18.46 -15.97
N SER A 279 -2.14 -18.96 -15.40
CA SER A 279 -3.16 -19.77 -16.09
C SER A 279 -4.61 -19.32 -15.87
N ALA A 280 -4.86 -18.35 -14.98
CA ALA A 280 -6.19 -17.81 -14.74
C ALA A 280 -6.25 -16.37 -15.22
N GLY A 281 -6.50 -16.19 -16.52
CA GLY A 281 -7.23 -15.01 -16.94
C GLY A 281 -8.54 -15.00 -16.15
N TRP A 282 -8.67 -14.11 -15.17
CA TRP A 282 -9.95 -13.72 -14.60
C TRP A 282 -10.71 -12.92 -15.67
N GLY A 283 -11.10 -13.63 -16.73
CA GLY A 283 -11.53 -13.08 -18.01
C GLY A 283 -11.19 -14.00 -19.19
N ALA A 284 -11.50 -15.30 -19.08
CA ALA A 284 -11.74 -16.13 -20.25
C ALA A 284 -13.20 -16.60 -20.21
N SER A 285 -14.13 -15.65 -20.29
CA SER A 285 -15.44 -15.97 -20.85
C SER A 285 -15.20 -16.30 -22.31
N GLY A 286 -15.28 -17.59 -22.63
CA GLY A 286 -15.28 -18.08 -24.00
C GLY A 286 -16.40 -17.41 -24.77
N VAL A 287 -16.03 -16.51 -25.66
CA VAL A 287 -16.79 -16.28 -26.89
C VAL A 287 -16.02 -17.06 -27.93
N SER A 288 -16.47 -18.29 -28.13
CA SER A 288 -16.17 -19.08 -29.31
C SER A 288 -16.69 -18.31 -30.52
N ASP A 289 -15.82 -17.53 -31.15
CA ASP A 289 -16.10 -16.97 -32.47
C ASP A 289 -15.87 -18.10 -33.49
N GLN A 290 -16.83 -19.03 -33.53
CA GLN A 290 -17.05 -19.89 -34.68
C GLN A 290 -17.74 -19.04 -35.75
N SER A 291 -16.96 -18.30 -36.54
CA SER A 291 -17.38 -17.89 -37.87
C SER A 291 -16.48 -18.57 -38.90
N SER A 292 -16.89 -19.80 -39.20
CA SER A 292 -16.64 -20.46 -40.47
C SER A 292 -17.03 -19.54 -41.64
N SER A 293 -16.03 -19.13 -42.42
CA SER A 293 -16.18 -18.88 -43.86
C SER A 293 -14.85 -19.30 -44.52
N SER A 294 -14.69 -20.58 -44.87
CA SER A 294 -14.90 -21.11 -46.23
C SER A 294 -14.92 -20.04 -47.33
N GLY A 295 -13.82 -19.92 -48.08
CA GLY A 295 -13.84 -19.20 -49.35
C GLY A 295 -12.49 -18.87 -49.98
N ILE A 296 -12.02 -19.78 -50.85
CA ILE A 296 -11.23 -19.53 -52.06
C ILE A 296 -9.70 -19.37 -51.90
N SER A 297 -9.05 -20.52 -52.12
CA SER A 297 -7.70 -20.65 -52.66
C SER A 297 -7.63 -20.09 -54.08
N LEU A 298 -6.72 -19.15 -54.32
CA LEU A 298 -6.26 -18.80 -55.66
C LEU A 298 -4.73 -18.87 -55.70
N THR A 299 -4.28 -20.00 -56.22
CA THR A 299 -2.96 -20.28 -56.77
C THR A 299 -2.41 -19.13 -57.61
N LYS A 300 -1.14 -18.74 -57.37
CA LYS A 300 -0.23 -18.37 -58.44
C LYS A 300 1.20 -18.80 -58.15
N SER A 301 1.48 -20.02 -58.60
CA SER A 301 2.82 -20.51 -58.94
C SER A 301 3.38 -19.64 -60.07
N ILE A 302 4.55 -19.03 -59.86
CA ILE A 302 5.46 -18.67 -60.94
C ILE A 302 6.83 -19.26 -60.57
N SER A 303 7.09 -20.42 -61.17
CA SER A 303 8.39 -21.02 -61.37
C SER A 303 9.24 -20.15 -62.31
N ARG A 304 10.48 -19.85 -61.93
CA ARG A 304 11.57 -19.66 -62.90
C ARG A 304 12.74 -20.57 -62.53
N SER A 305 12.99 -21.47 -63.47
CA SER A 305 14.04 -22.47 -63.56
C SER A 305 15.36 -21.81 -64.00
N THR A 306 16.47 -22.26 -63.39
CA THR A 306 17.82 -22.61 -63.96
C THR A 306 18.34 -21.80 -65.17
N ALA A 307 19.61 -21.39 -65.24
CA ALA A 307 20.81 -22.23 -65.23
C ALA A 307 22.13 -21.36 -65.27
N PRO A 308 23.34 -21.96 -65.19
CA PRO A 308 24.58 -21.35 -64.73
C PRO A 308 25.65 -21.12 -65.82
N THR A 309 26.65 -20.27 -65.53
CA THR A 309 28.00 -20.16 -66.15
C THR A 309 28.81 -19.17 -65.29
N SER A 310 30.12 -19.21 -65.06
CA SER A 310 31.24 -20.12 -65.30
C SER A 310 32.48 -19.44 -64.66
N SER A 311 33.46 -20.24 -64.30
CA SER A 311 34.80 -19.93 -63.78
C SER A 311 35.69 -18.97 -64.60
N GLY A 312 36.61 -18.27 -63.92
CA GLY A 312 37.90 -17.75 -64.46
C GLY A 312 38.69 -16.97 -63.38
N ARG A 313 39.77 -17.53 -62.80
CA ARG A 313 41.22 -17.26 -63.06
C ARG A 313 41.58 -15.76 -62.97
N SER A 314 42.36 -15.28 -61.98
CA SER A 314 43.81 -15.44 -61.67
C SER A 314 44.58 -14.15 -61.99
N SER A 315 45.34 -13.67 -61.00
CA SER A 315 46.58 -12.87 -61.05
C SER A 315 46.62 -11.54 -61.82
N ALA A 316 46.79 -10.43 -61.08
CA ALA A 316 48.04 -9.65 -61.02
C ALA A 316 48.04 -8.82 -59.73
#